data_AF-A0A7J7KX43-F1
#
_entry.id   AF-A0A7J7KX43-F1
#
_cell.length_a   1.000
_cell.length_b   1.000
_cell.length_c   1.000
_cell.angle_alpha   90.00
_cell.angle_beta   90.00
_cell.angle_gamma   90.00
#
_symmetry.space_group_name_H-M   'P 1'
#
loop_
_entity.id
_entity.type
_entity.pdbx_description
1 polymer ?
#
loop_
_entity_poly.entity_id
_entity_poly.type
_entity_poly.pdbx_seq_one_letter_code
_entity_poly.pdbx_strand_id
1 'polypeptide(L)'
;MELLQVIQEVLPLDNKAPADSYRASNIISRVGLDYEEMDACPNDCILYWKENTLQIECPTCDTFRYREKTKFAANTLRYFSLTPRLQRMYNVPWVAKAMTWHSTGKMPFG
;
A
#
# COMPACT_ATOMS: atom_id res chain seq x y z
N MET A 1 1.28 -9.19 -26.13
CA MET A 1 2.15 -9.82 -25.10
C MET A 1 1.96 -9.08 -23.81
N GLU A 2 1.64 -9.79 -22.74
CA GLU A 2 1.68 -9.22 -21.39
C GLU A 2 3.13 -9.06 -20.94
N LEU A 3 3.46 -7.95 -20.26
CA LEU A 3 4.81 -7.62 -19.79
C LEU A 3 5.51 -8.77 -19.05
N LEU A 4 4.75 -9.55 -18.28
CA LEU A 4 5.27 -10.66 -17.48
C LEU A 4 5.79 -11.83 -18.33
N GLN A 5 5.18 -12.09 -19.49
CA GLN A 5 5.63 -13.15 -20.40
C GLN A 5 7.01 -12.80 -20.96
N VAL A 6 7.21 -11.54 -21.37
CA VAL A 6 8.50 -11.03 -21.85
C VAL A 6 9.56 -11.11 -20.74
N ILE A 7 9.20 -10.75 -19.51
CA ILE A 7 10.12 -10.86 -18.36
C ILE A 7 10.54 -12.32 -18.14
N GLN A 8 9.60 -13.28 -18.24
CA GLN A 8 9.94 -14.69 -18.08
C GLN A 8 10.87 -15.23 -19.18
N GLU A 9 10.73 -14.74 -20.42
CA GLU A 9 11.58 -15.15 -21.55
C GLU A 9 13.02 -14.64 -21.44
N VAL A 10 13.23 -13.50 -20.80
CA VAL A 10 14.57 -12.88 -20.65
C VAL A 10 15.29 -13.37 -19.39
N LEU A 11 14.55 -13.89 -18.41
CA LEU A 11 15.13 -14.40 -17.17
C LEU A 11 15.67 -15.83 -17.33
N PRO A 12 16.65 -16.23 -16.49
CA PRO A 12 17.15 -17.61 -16.45
C PRO A 12 16.04 -18.65 -16.26
N LEU A 13 16.25 -19.88 -16.76
CA LEU A 13 15.28 -20.99 -16.68
C LEU A 13 14.83 -21.32 -15.25
N ASP A 14 15.65 -21.05 -14.24
CA ASP A 14 15.40 -21.30 -12.82
C ASP A 14 14.86 -20.08 -12.04
N ASN A 15 14.39 -19.06 -12.76
CA ASN A 15 13.87 -17.85 -12.13
C ASN A 15 12.59 -18.12 -11.29
N LYS A 16 12.40 -17.32 -10.24
CA LYS A 16 11.23 -17.39 -9.35
C LYS A 16 10.20 -16.30 -9.63
N ALA A 17 10.24 -15.70 -10.83
CA ALA A 17 9.31 -14.64 -11.17
C ALA A 17 7.89 -15.22 -11.36
N PRO A 18 6.85 -14.51 -10.93
CA PRO A 18 5.47 -14.94 -11.12
C PRO A 18 5.12 -14.97 -12.62
N ALA A 19 4.36 -15.99 -13.02
CA ALA A 19 3.95 -16.19 -14.41
C ALA A 19 2.87 -15.21 -14.90
N ASP A 20 2.12 -14.64 -13.96
CA ASP A 20 1.00 -13.76 -14.24
C ASP A 20 0.80 -12.76 -13.09
N SER A 21 -0.01 -11.75 -13.36
CA SER A 21 -0.29 -10.65 -12.43
C SER A 21 -1.03 -11.14 -11.17
N TYR A 22 -1.82 -12.20 -11.28
CA TYR A 22 -2.55 -12.78 -10.16
C TYR A 22 -1.58 -13.44 -9.15
N ARG A 23 -0.64 -14.26 -9.63
CA ARG A 23 0.42 -14.87 -8.82
C ARG A 23 1.32 -13.80 -8.21
N ALA A 24 1.68 -12.77 -8.98
CA ALA A 24 2.44 -11.64 -8.47
C ALA A 24 1.71 -10.95 -7.30
N SER A 25 0.43 -10.65 -7.47
CA SER A 25 -0.41 -10.00 -6.45
C SER A 25 -0.54 -10.87 -5.18
N ASN A 26 -0.71 -12.18 -5.34
CA ASN A 26 -0.77 -13.11 -4.21
C ASN A 26 0.55 -13.15 -3.43
N ILE A 27 1.70 -13.15 -4.11
CA ILE A 27 3.01 -13.08 -3.45
C ILE A 27 3.14 -11.77 -2.67
N ILE A 28 2.80 -10.62 -3.28
CA ILE A 28 2.84 -9.29 -2.67
C ILE A 28 1.99 -9.25 -1.39
N SER A 29 0.76 -9.78 -1.44
CA SER A 29 -0.12 -9.85 -0.26
C SER A 29 0.42 -10.77 0.83
N ARG A 30 0.99 -11.94 0.50
CA ARG A 30 1.61 -12.85 1.48
C ARG A 30 2.80 -12.22 2.19
N VAL A 31 3.55 -11.36 1.51
CA VAL A 31 4.63 -10.58 2.13
C VAL A 31 4.12 -9.25 2.69
N GLY A 32 2.81 -9.09 2.91
CA GLY A 32 2.16 -7.91 3.48
C GLY A 32 2.64 -6.60 2.87
N LEU A 33 2.82 -6.61 1.55
CA LEU A 33 3.03 -5.44 0.70
C LEU A 33 1.76 -5.14 -0.10
N ASP A 34 0.64 -5.73 0.31
CA ASP A 34 -0.69 -5.31 -0.10
C ASP A 34 -0.99 -3.89 0.38
N TYR A 35 -1.93 -3.26 -0.32
CA TYR A 35 -2.35 -1.91 -0.05
C TYR A 35 -3.87 -1.81 -0.12
N GLU A 36 -4.40 -0.88 0.65
CA GLU A 36 -5.78 -0.44 0.58
C GLU A 36 -5.82 0.80 -0.32
N GLU A 37 -6.72 0.80 -1.30
CA GLU A 37 -6.95 1.98 -2.13
C GLU A 37 -8.00 2.87 -1.48
N MET A 38 -7.67 4.16 -1.35
CA MET A 38 -8.55 5.19 -0.82
C MET A 38 -8.61 6.32 -1.83
N ASP A 39 -9.82 6.78 -2.14
CA ASP A 39 -9.98 7.95 -2.99
C ASP A 39 -9.48 9.20 -2.26
N ALA A 40 -8.81 10.08 -2.99
CA ALA A 40 -8.30 11.34 -2.48
C ALA A 40 -8.87 12.51 -3.29
N CYS A 41 -8.96 13.67 -2.64
CA CYS A 41 -9.24 14.92 -3.33
C CYS A 41 -8.18 15.17 -4.42
N PRO A 42 -8.53 15.69 -5.60
CA PRO A 42 -7.55 16.04 -6.63
C PRO A 42 -6.49 17.06 -6.17
N ASN A 43 -6.87 17.92 -5.22
CA ASN A 43 -6.01 18.92 -4.60
C ASN A 43 -5.46 18.45 -3.23
N ASP A 44 -5.52 17.14 -2.95
CA ASP A 44 -4.98 16.50 -1.74
C ASP A 44 -5.49 17.06 -0.39
N CYS A 45 -6.64 17.73 -0.38
CA CYS A 45 -7.20 18.33 0.85
C CYS A 45 -7.72 17.29 1.84
N ILE A 46 -8.36 16.23 1.34
CA ILE A 46 -8.97 15.18 2.16
C ILE A 46 -8.82 13.80 1.50
N LEU A 47 -8.99 12.76 2.31
CA LEU A 47 -9.30 11.41 1.86
C LEU A 47 -10.81 11.18 1.95
N TYR A 48 -11.38 10.54 0.94
CA TYR A 48 -12.77 10.10 0.92
C TYR A 48 -12.93 8.79 1.71
N TRP A 49 -12.60 8.87 2.99
CA TRP A 49 -12.60 7.77 3.95
C TRP A 49 -13.46 8.09 5.17
N LYS A 50 -14.00 7.05 5.83
CA LYS A 50 -14.97 7.15 6.94
C LYS A 50 -16.13 8.11 6.63
N GLU A 51 -16.18 9.25 7.30
CA GLU A 51 -17.26 10.25 7.22
C GLU A 51 -17.37 10.89 5.84
N ASN A 52 -16.27 10.93 5.07
CA ASN A 52 -16.23 11.53 3.74
C ASN A 52 -16.55 10.51 2.61
N THR A 53 -16.88 9.26 2.93
CA THR A 53 -17.05 8.19 1.92
C THR A 53 -18.15 8.46 0.90
N LEU A 54 -19.22 9.15 1.29
CA LEU A 54 -20.36 9.48 0.42
C LEU A 54 -20.21 10.84 -0.26
N GLN A 55 -19.17 11.60 0.06
CA GLN A 55 -18.94 12.91 -0.56
C GLN A 55 -18.47 12.73 -2.00
N ILE A 56 -19.03 13.57 -2.87
CA ILE A 56 -18.72 13.63 -4.30
C ILE A 56 -17.90 14.90 -4.60
N GLU A 57 -18.04 15.94 -3.79
CA GLU A 57 -17.25 17.16 -3.85
C GLU A 57 -16.46 17.34 -2.57
N CYS A 58 -15.26 17.90 -2.69
CA CYS A 58 -14.41 18.16 -1.55
C CYS A 58 -14.98 19.30 -0.70
N PRO A 59 -15.22 19.12 0.61
CA PRO A 59 -15.75 20.16 1.49
C PRO A 59 -14.78 21.34 1.73
N THR A 60 -13.54 21.23 1.26
CA THR A 60 -12.49 22.25 1.45
C THR A 60 -12.23 23.08 0.20
N CYS A 61 -12.34 22.48 -0.99
CA CYS A 61 -11.97 23.14 -2.25
C CYS A 61 -13.00 22.95 -3.37
N ASP A 62 -14.18 22.42 -3.04
CA ASP A 62 -15.33 22.18 -3.93
C ASP A 62 -15.00 21.36 -5.18
N THR A 63 -13.83 20.72 -5.20
CA THR A 63 -13.36 19.96 -6.34
C THR A 63 -14.03 18.60 -6.38
N PHE A 64 -14.49 18.20 -7.56
CA PHE A 64 -15.17 16.93 -7.77
C PHE A 64 -14.22 15.74 -7.56
N ARG A 65 -14.71 14.70 -6.89
CA ARG A 65 -13.97 13.48 -6.53
C ARG A 65 -13.53 12.67 -7.74
N TYR A 66 -14.37 12.60 -8.77
CA TYR A 66 -14.18 11.72 -9.92
C TYR A 66 -13.63 12.48 -11.13
N ARG A 67 -13.02 11.77 -12.08
CA ARG A 67 -12.67 12.37 -13.38
C ARG A 67 -13.93 12.61 -14.19
N GLU A 68 -14.04 13.77 -14.82
CA GLU A 68 -15.17 14.11 -15.69
C GLU A 68 -15.47 12.96 -16.67
N LYS A 69 -16.74 12.51 -16.69
CA LYS A 69 -17.28 11.39 -17.51
C LYS A 69 -16.97 9.97 -17.02
N THR A 70 -16.35 9.79 -15.86
CA THR A 70 -16.13 8.44 -15.28
C THR A 70 -16.56 8.36 -13.82
N LYS A 71 -16.77 7.14 -13.32
CA LYS A 71 -16.93 6.86 -11.88
C LYS A 71 -15.58 6.60 -11.18
N PHE A 72 -14.45 6.85 -11.85
CA PHE A 72 -13.13 6.63 -11.29
C PHE A 72 -12.66 7.88 -10.55
N ALA A 73 -12.12 7.68 -9.36
CA ALA A 73 -11.55 8.77 -8.58
C ALA A 73 -10.46 9.48 -9.39
N ALA A 74 -10.40 10.80 -9.26
CA ALA A 74 -9.39 11.58 -9.93
C ALA A 74 -7.99 11.29 -9.35
N ASN A 75 -7.91 11.18 -8.02
CA ASN A 75 -6.73 10.72 -7.28
C ASN A 75 -7.08 9.52 -6.38
N THR A 76 -6.13 8.59 -6.25
CA THR A 76 -6.21 7.42 -5.39
C THR A 76 -4.93 7.30 -4.56
N LEU A 77 -5.07 7.32 -3.24
CA LEU A 77 -4.02 7.01 -2.29
C LEU A 77 -3.94 5.49 -2.09
N ARG A 78 -2.72 4.95 -2.03
CA ARG A 78 -2.46 3.56 -1.64
C ARG A 78 -1.91 3.52 -0.21
N TYR A 79 -2.72 3.03 0.72
CA TYR A 79 -2.35 2.89 2.12
C TYR A 79 -1.81 1.49 2.39
N PHE A 80 -0.58 1.40 2.88
CA PHE A 80 0.02 0.14 3.32
C PHE A 80 -0.32 -0.07 4.79
N SER A 81 -1.11 -1.09 5.10
CA SER A 81 -1.59 -1.35 6.45
C SER A 81 -0.42 -1.54 7.43
N LEU A 82 -0.39 -0.74 8.50
CA LEU A 82 0.70 -0.77 9.49
C LEU A 82 0.69 -2.04 10.34
N THR A 83 -0.49 -2.56 10.68
CA THR A 83 -0.64 -3.68 11.62
C THR A 83 0.15 -4.93 11.21
N PRO A 84 0.02 -5.47 9.97
CA PRO A 84 0.79 -6.63 9.54
C PRO A 84 2.31 -6.39 9.53
N ARG A 85 2.73 -5.14 9.29
CA ARG A 85 4.14 -4.74 9.32
C ARG A 85 4.67 -4.73 10.74
N LEU A 86 3.93 -4.15 11.68
CA LEU A 86 4.28 -4.12 13.10
C LEU A 86 4.34 -5.54 13.66
N GLN A 87 3.34 -6.39 13.40
CA GLN A 87 3.34 -7.80 13.83
C GLN A 87 4.62 -8.52 13.37
N ARG A 88 5.05 -8.33 12.12
CA ARG A 88 6.29 -8.93 11.62
C ARG A 88 7.54 -8.37 12.30
N MET A 89 7.60 -7.06 12.55
CA MET A 89 8.72 -6.47 13.28
C MET A 89 8.81 -7.01 14.72
N TYR A 90 7.68 -7.13 15.41
CA TYR A 90 7.63 -7.69 16.77
C TYR A 90 7.88 -9.20 16.83
N ASN A 91 7.73 -9.93 15.72
CA ASN A 91 8.09 -11.35 15.63
C ASN A 91 9.60 -11.60 15.51
N VAL A 92 10.42 -10.56 15.27
CA VAL A 92 11.89 -10.69 15.23
C VAL A 92 12.47 -10.26 16.58
N PRO A 93 13.07 -11.15 17.39
CA PRO A 93 13.40 -10.86 18.78
C PRO A 93 14.27 -9.61 19.01
N TRP A 94 15.31 -9.43 18.18
CA TRP A 94 16.19 -8.27 18.31
C TRP A 94 15.51 -6.97 17.87
N VAL A 95 14.65 -7.02 16.84
CA VAL A 95 13.84 -5.87 16.39
C VAL A 95 12.81 -5.52 17.46
N ALA A 96 12.12 -6.51 18.02
CA ALA A 96 11.16 -6.31 19.09
C ALA A 96 11.80 -5.61 20.31
N LYS A 97 13.02 -6.03 20.70
CA LYS A 97 13.80 -5.33 21.74
C LYS A 97 14.07 -3.87 21.34
N ALA A 98 14.52 -3.65 20.10
CA ALA A 98 14.77 -2.30 19.59
C ALA A 98 13.54 -1.39 19.57
N MET A 99 12.36 -1.95 19.27
CA MET A 99 11.10 -1.19 19.22
C MET A 99 10.66 -0.64 20.59
N THR A 100 11.19 -1.16 21.71
CA THR A 100 10.89 -0.66 23.07
C THR A 100 11.72 0.56 23.50
N TRP A 101 12.61 1.06 22.64
CA TRP A 101 13.48 2.19 22.95
C TRP A 101 12.71 3.45 23.38
N HIS A 102 11.60 3.77 22.71
CA HIS A 102 10.78 4.94 23.02
C HIS A 102 10.24 4.95 24.46
N SER A 103 10.07 3.77 25.06
CA SER A 103 9.59 3.61 26.44
C SER A 103 10.73 3.49 27.44
N THR A 104 11.80 2.79 27.07
CA THR A 104 12.91 2.47 27.99
C THR A 104 14.04 3.49 28.00
N GLY A 105 14.12 4.35 26.98
CA GLY A 105 15.23 5.28 26.75
C GLY A 105 16.56 4.61 26.39
N LYS A 106 16.61 3.27 26.32
CA LYS A 106 17.84 2.51 26.08
C LYS A 106 17.95 2.15 24.61
N MET A 107 18.88 2.79 23.90
CA MET A 107 19.15 2.42 22.51
C MET A 107 19.69 0.99 22.50
N PRO A 108 19.11 0.07 21.71
CA PRO A 108 19.50 -1.35 21.69
C PRO A 108 20.94 -1.60 21.20
N PHE A 109 21.59 -0.58 20.63
CA PHE A 109 22.93 -0.61 20.07
C PHE A 109 23.91 0.32 20.80
N GLY A 110 23.54 0.83 21.99
CA GLY A 110 24.38 1.65 22.85
C GLY A 110 24.94 0.88 24.05
#